data_AF-A0A6A6USS3-F1
#
_entry.id   AF-A0A6A6USS3-F1
#
_cell.length_a   1.000
_cell.length_b   1.000
_cell.length_c   1.000
_cell.angle_alpha   90.00
_cell.angle_beta   90.00
_cell.angle_gamma   90.00
#
_symmetry.space_group_name_H-M   'P 1'
#
loop_
_entity.id
_entity.type
_entity.pdbx_description
1 polymer ?
#
loop_
_entity_poly.entity_id
_entity_poly.type
_entity_poly.pdbx_seq_one_letter_code
_entity_poly.pdbx_strand_id
1 'polypeptide(L)'
;MIAFKSMLCLEALFFVVAAQTPSGFNPSITQPLKVTYGANDISPAGKMIARPETANPPTIGVPQNMISATAKGFVAMVDLDVPRGNQRVTNLHWFAPNVDISKANAVVPTGAGVVSYRQPSPPPGDTPHRYIYLMYAQPGNFTAPPQFAMLQQNRLGFDVNAFATMNGLGQPMAANFIMVQQ
;
A
#
# COMPACT_ATOMS: atom_id res chain seq x y z
N MET A 1 -53.98 37.13 0.70
CA MET A 1 -52.50 37.20 0.65
C MET A 1 -51.95 36.47 1.86
N ILE A 2 -51.46 35.24 1.71
CA ILE A 2 -50.65 34.54 2.71
C ILE A 2 -49.50 33.91 1.93
N ALA A 3 -48.28 34.41 2.13
CA ALA A 3 -47.08 33.92 1.47
C ALA A 3 -46.39 32.91 2.39
N PHE A 4 -46.32 31.65 1.96
CA PHE A 4 -45.49 30.62 2.59
C PHE A 4 -44.03 30.88 2.23
N LYS A 5 -43.20 31.21 3.22
CA LYS A 5 -41.73 31.19 3.06
C LYS A 5 -41.26 29.74 3.16
N SER A 6 -40.90 29.18 2.01
CA SER A 6 -40.23 27.88 1.92
C SER A 6 -38.81 28.02 2.47
N MET A 7 -38.47 27.24 3.49
CA MET A 7 -37.15 27.20 4.10
C MET A 7 -36.45 25.95 3.57
N LEU A 8 -35.53 26.13 2.62
CA LEU A 8 -34.61 25.09 2.18
C LEU A 8 -33.49 24.96 3.20
N CYS A 9 -33.51 23.90 4.00
CA CYS A 9 -32.35 23.45 4.76
C CYS A 9 -31.41 22.71 3.81
N LEU A 10 -30.24 23.30 3.55
CA LEU A 10 -29.16 22.67 2.80
C LEU A 10 -28.27 21.91 3.79
N GLU A 11 -28.41 20.58 3.85
CA GLU A 11 -27.49 19.76 4.63
C GLU A 11 -26.18 19.58 3.88
N ALA A 12 -25.09 20.07 4.46
CA ALA A 12 -23.74 19.82 3.97
C ALA A 12 -23.32 18.40 4.38
N LEU A 13 -23.23 17.48 3.42
CA LEU A 13 -22.62 16.16 3.60
C LEU A 13 -21.09 16.33 3.77
N PHE A 14 -20.62 16.20 5.00
CA PHE A 14 -19.19 16.09 5.29
C PHE A 14 -18.71 14.67 5.01
N PHE A 15 -18.01 14.46 3.89
CA PHE A 15 -17.30 13.20 3.64
C PHE A 15 -15.99 13.19 4.42
N VAL A 16 -15.91 12.39 5.47
CA VAL A 16 -14.63 12.11 6.15
C VAL A 16 -13.83 11.18 5.25
N VAL A 17 -12.73 11.67 4.68
CA VAL A 17 -11.81 10.82 3.91
C VAL A 17 -11.05 9.94 4.90
N ALA A 18 -11.38 8.65 4.94
CA ALA A 18 -10.67 7.68 5.78
C ALA A 18 -9.23 7.51 5.32
N ALA A 19 -8.29 7.57 6.26
CA ALA A 19 -6.88 7.30 5.98
C ALA A 19 -6.70 5.89 5.40
N GLN A 20 -5.83 5.80 4.41
CA GLN A 20 -5.50 4.56 3.70
C GLN A 20 -4.19 3.94 4.20
N THR A 21 -3.58 4.58 5.19
CA THR A 21 -2.47 4.05 5.98
C THR A 21 -2.95 3.83 7.42
N PRO A 22 -2.36 2.90 8.17
CA PRO A 22 -2.71 2.72 9.58
C PRO A 22 -2.42 3.96 10.42
N SER A 23 -3.10 4.08 11.56
CA SER A 23 -2.80 5.12 12.55
C SER A 23 -1.33 5.07 12.99
N GLY A 24 -0.71 6.24 13.09
CA GLY A 24 0.70 6.39 13.44
C GLY A 24 1.70 6.15 12.30
N PHE A 25 1.25 5.69 11.12
CA PHE A 25 2.11 5.61 9.94
C PHE A 25 2.33 7.01 9.36
N ASN A 26 3.59 7.35 9.06
CA ASN A 26 3.99 8.62 8.44
C ASN A 26 4.70 8.30 7.12
N PRO A 27 4.30 8.89 5.98
CA PRO A 27 3.20 9.85 5.80
C PRO A 27 1.81 9.22 5.96
N SER A 28 0.83 10.02 6.40
CA SER A 28 -0.58 9.62 6.31
C SER A 28 -1.09 9.84 4.89
N ILE A 29 -1.52 8.78 4.21
CA ILE A 29 -2.03 8.84 2.84
C ILE A 29 -3.54 8.66 2.85
N THR A 30 -4.25 9.56 2.16
CA THR A 30 -5.72 9.54 2.02
C THR A 30 -6.18 9.05 0.65
N GLN A 31 -5.30 9.08 -0.36
CA GLN A 31 -5.60 8.55 -1.69
C GLN A 31 -5.62 7.01 -1.65
N PRO A 32 -6.76 6.37 -2.00
CA PRO A 32 -6.87 4.91 -1.97
C PRO A 32 -6.09 4.25 -3.09
N LEU A 33 -5.38 3.17 -2.75
CA LEU A 33 -4.85 2.18 -3.67
C LEU A 33 -5.83 1.01 -3.71
N LYS A 34 -6.29 0.62 -4.90
CA LYS A 34 -7.14 -0.56 -5.02
C LYS A 34 -6.28 -1.81 -4.85
N VAL A 35 -6.59 -2.61 -3.84
CA VAL A 35 -5.94 -3.89 -3.56
C VAL A 35 -7.02 -4.96 -3.53
N THR A 36 -6.82 -6.04 -4.28
CA THR A 36 -7.79 -7.13 -4.35
C THR A 36 -7.10 -8.49 -4.26
N TYR A 37 -7.54 -9.34 -3.34
CA TYR A 37 -7.13 -10.74 -3.23
C TYR A 37 -8.22 -11.63 -3.86
N GLY A 38 -8.01 -12.09 -5.10
CA GLY A 38 -9.06 -12.82 -5.83
C GLY A 38 -10.30 -11.94 -6.04
N ALA A 39 -11.43 -12.32 -5.44
CA ALA A 39 -12.66 -11.52 -5.43
C ALA A 39 -12.78 -10.56 -4.23
N ASN A 40 -11.87 -10.67 -3.24
CA ASN A 40 -11.93 -9.88 -2.01
C ASN A 40 -11.30 -8.50 -2.22
N ASP A 41 -12.15 -7.49 -2.38
CA ASP A 41 -11.74 -6.09 -2.37
C ASP A 41 -11.36 -5.64 -0.94
N ILE A 42 -10.24 -4.93 -0.83
CA ILE A 42 -9.76 -4.36 0.42
C ILE A 42 -10.35 -2.96 0.57
N SER A 43 -11.59 -2.94 1.01
CA SER A 43 -12.34 -1.75 1.37
C SER A 43 -13.28 -2.08 2.54
N PRO A 44 -13.26 -1.30 3.64
CA PRO A 44 -12.33 -0.19 3.91
C PRO A 44 -10.88 -0.66 4.13
N ALA A 45 -9.93 0.28 4.12
CA ALA A 45 -8.55 0.00 4.51
C ALA A 45 -8.49 -0.53 5.96
N GLY A 46 -7.63 -1.51 6.22
CA GLY A 46 -7.54 -2.22 7.49
C GLY A 46 -8.53 -3.37 7.65
N LYS A 47 -9.18 -3.80 6.56
CA LYS A 47 -10.01 -5.01 6.56
C LYS A 47 -9.19 -6.23 7.02
N MET A 48 -9.78 -7.03 7.90
CA MET A 48 -9.25 -8.34 8.29
C MET A 48 -9.38 -9.31 7.11
N ILE A 49 -8.28 -9.97 6.76
CA ILE A 49 -8.22 -10.97 5.68
C ILE A 49 -7.72 -12.28 6.26
N ALA A 50 -8.39 -13.37 5.89
CA ALA A 50 -7.96 -14.69 6.31
C ALA A 50 -6.60 -15.01 5.67
N ARG A 51 -5.63 -15.46 6.47
CA ARG A 51 -4.27 -15.73 6.00
C ARG A 51 -4.23 -16.59 4.71
N PRO A 52 -5.01 -17.67 4.55
CA PRO A 52 -5.01 -18.46 3.32
C PRO A 52 -5.36 -17.67 2.04
N GLU A 53 -6.21 -16.64 2.14
CA GLU A 53 -6.58 -15.81 0.98
C GLU A 53 -5.42 -14.95 0.49
N THR A 54 -4.40 -14.75 1.32
CA THR A 54 -3.20 -13.96 1.00
C THR A 54 -2.06 -14.80 0.41
N ALA A 55 -2.30 -16.07 0.06
CA ALA A 55 -1.27 -17.00 -0.43
C ALA A 55 -0.54 -16.49 -1.68
N ASN A 56 -1.25 -15.80 -2.58
CA ASN A 56 -0.72 -15.19 -3.80
C ASN A 56 -0.70 -13.67 -3.67
N PRO A 57 0.18 -12.95 -4.39
CA PRO A 57 0.16 -11.48 -4.41
C PRO A 57 -1.20 -10.94 -4.88
N PRO A 58 -1.65 -9.78 -4.34
CA PRO A 58 -2.92 -9.19 -4.74
C PRO A 58 -2.80 -8.52 -6.11
N THR A 59 -3.95 -8.29 -6.75
CA THR A 59 -4.06 -7.36 -7.87
C THR A 59 -4.00 -5.94 -7.35
N ILE A 60 -3.17 -5.11 -7.97
CA ILE A 60 -3.07 -3.67 -7.67
C ILE A 60 -3.78 -2.89 -8.77
N GLY A 61 -4.86 -2.21 -8.40
CA GLY A 61 -5.54 -1.27 -9.28
C GLY A 61 -4.93 0.13 -9.15
N VAL A 62 -4.61 0.74 -10.28
CA VAL A 62 -4.01 2.08 -10.38
C VAL A 62 -5.13 3.12 -10.38
N PRO A 63 -5.13 4.07 -9.43
CA PRO A 63 -6.03 5.23 -9.47
C PRO A 63 -5.96 5.98 -10.80
N GLN A 64 -7.12 6.34 -11.35
CA GLN A 64 -7.25 6.90 -12.70
C GLN A 64 -6.39 8.16 -12.93
N ASN A 65 -6.26 9.02 -11.92
CA ASN A 65 -5.45 10.23 -11.97
C ASN A 65 -3.94 9.98 -12.07
N MET A 66 -3.49 8.73 -11.97
CA MET A 66 -2.09 8.32 -12.08
C MET A 66 -1.79 7.53 -13.36
N ILE A 67 -2.82 7.17 -14.13
CA ILE A 67 -2.65 6.43 -15.36
C ILE A 67 -2.07 7.36 -16.43
N SER A 68 -0.89 7.02 -16.93
CA SER A 68 -0.27 7.70 -18.07
C SER A 68 0.52 6.70 -18.92
N ALA A 69 0.57 6.92 -20.23
CA ALA A 69 1.04 5.95 -21.23
C ALA A 69 2.46 5.39 -20.96
N THR A 70 3.31 6.14 -20.26
CA THR A 70 4.69 5.74 -19.92
C THR A 70 4.96 5.73 -18.43
N ALA A 71 3.93 5.85 -17.58
CA ALA A 71 4.12 5.96 -16.16
C ALA A 71 4.59 4.62 -15.57
N LYS A 72 5.64 4.71 -14.75
CA LYS A 72 6.16 3.62 -13.93
C LYS A 72 6.00 3.98 -12.46
N GLY A 73 5.91 2.95 -11.62
CA GLY A 73 5.83 3.12 -10.19
C GLY A 73 6.62 2.08 -9.42
N PHE A 74 6.62 2.24 -8.10
CA PHE A 74 7.05 1.21 -7.16
C PHE A 74 5.87 0.73 -6.36
N VAL A 75 5.80 -0.58 -6.15
CA VAL A 75 4.93 -1.17 -5.15
C VAL A 75 5.77 -1.71 -4.01
N ALA A 76 5.38 -1.41 -2.78
CA ALA A 76 5.92 -2.03 -1.58
C ALA A 76 4.78 -2.57 -0.71
N MET A 77 4.99 -3.76 -0.12
CA MET A 77 4.17 -4.32 0.95
C MET A 77 5.05 -4.55 2.17
N VAL A 78 4.69 -3.95 3.30
CA VAL A 78 5.48 -4.00 4.53
C VAL A 78 4.61 -4.47 5.69
N ASP A 79 5.06 -5.49 6.41
CA ASP A 79 4.53 -5.85 7.74
C ASP A 79 5.09 -4.83 8.73
N LEU A 80 4.22 -4.17 9.49
CA LEU A 80 4.63 -3.12 10.44
C LEU A 80 4.80 -3.64 11.87
N ASP A 81 4.43 -4.90 12.13
CA ASP A 81 4.14 -5.38 13.48
C ASP A 81 4.92 -6.66 13.83
N VAL A 82 6.08 -6.90 13.22
CA VAL A 82 6.90 -8.09 13.56
C VAL A 82 7.44 -7.95 14.98
N PRO A 83 7.18 -8.91 15.89
CA PRO A 83 7.66 -8.83 17.27
C PRO A 83 9.18 -9.02 17.35
N ARG A 84 9.85 -8.16 18.12
CA ARG A 84 11.28 -8.26 18.49
C ARG A 84 11.46 -7.85 19.95
N GLY A 85 11.46 -8.83 20.85
CA GLY A 85 11.42 -8.57 22.28
C GLY A 85 10.17 -7.76 22.63
N ASN A 86 10.35 -6.62 23.28
CA ASN A 86 9.24 -5.74 23.70
C ASN A 86 8.90 -4.66 22.66
N GLN A 87 9.40 -4.79 21.42
CA GLN A 87 9.20 -3.82 20.35
C GLN A 87 8.61 -4.50 19.10
N ARG A 88 8.09 -3.67 18.19
CA ARG A 88 7.66 -4.05 16.85
C ARG A 88 8.65 -3.50 15.83
N VAL A 89 9.00 -4.29 14.83
CA VAL A 89 9.83 -3.87 13.69
C VAL A 89 9.12 -4.15 12.39
N THR A 90 9.59 -3.53 11.32
CA THR A 90 9.04 -3.76 9.98
C THR A 90 9.63 -4.99 9.31
N ASN A 91 8.93 -5.54 8.32
CA ASN A 91 9.47 -6.56 7.43
C ASN A 91 8.94 -6.39 6.01
N LEU A 92 9.84 -6.41 5.02
CA LEU A 92 9.46 -6.27 3.62
C LEU A 92 8.88 -7.57 3.04
N HIS A 93 7.59 -7.56 2.75
CA HIS A 93 6.88 -8.70 2.19
C HIS A 93 6.93 -8.73 0.66
N TRP A 94 6.88 -7.57 0.01
CA TRP A 94 6.90 -7.45 -1.43
C TRP A 94 7.50 -6.11 -1.83
N PHE A 95 8.35 -6.09 -2.85
CA PHE A 95 8.81 -4.85 -3.46
C PHE A 95 9.05 -5.06 -4.94
N ALA A 96 8.57 -4.14 -5.76
CA ALA A 96 8.83 -4.15 -7.19
C ALA A 96 9.08 -2.71 -7.67
N PRO A 97 10.25 -2.42 -8.25
CA PRO A 97 10.46 -1.23 -9.06
C PRO A 97 9.88 -1.43 -10.47
N ASN A 98 9.83 -0.36 -11.26
CA ASN A 98 9.42 -0.41 -12.67
C ASN A 98 8.03 -1.03 -12.92
N VAL A 99 7.13 -0.95 -11.94
CA VAL A 99 5.74 -1.41 -12.08
C VAL A 99 5.08 -0.61 -13.18
N ASP A 100 4.49 -1.28 -14.15
CA ASP A 100 3.73 -0.60 -15.19
C ASP A 100 2.40 -0.12 -14.62
N ILE A 101 2.20 1.21 -14.62
CA ILE A 101 0.97 1.85 -14.15
C ILE A 101 0.26 2.62 -15.28
N SER A 102 0.51 2.23 -16.53
CA SER A 102 -0.13 2.82 -17.72
C SER A 102 -1.57 2.34 -17.96
N LYS A 103 -2.06 1.40 -17.14
CA LYS A 103 -3.39 0.79 -17.24
C LYS A 103 -4.06 0.74 -15.88
N ALA A 104 -5.36 0.43 -15.87
CA ALA A 104 -6.17 0.32 -14.66
C ALA A 104 -5.65 -0.74 -13.67
N ASN A 105 -5.03 -1.81 -14.17
CA ASN A 105 -4.34 -2.80 -13.34
C ASN A 105 -2.84 -2.67 -13.56
N ALA A 106 -2.10 -2.59 -12.47
CA ALA A 106 -0.66 -2.50 -12.50
C ALA A 106 -0.06 -3.83 -12.98
N VAL A 107 0.98 -3.78 -13.82
CA VAL A 107 1.76 -4.95 -14.22
C VAL A 107 3.08 -4.94 -13.48
N VAL A 108 3.23 -5.88 -12.55
CA VAL A 108 4.42 -6.00 -11.70
C VAL A 108 5.48 -6.82 -12.44
N PRO A 109 6.69 -6.28 -12.66
CA PRO A 109 7.74 -7.01 -13.35
C PRO A 109 8.32 -8.13 -12.48
N THR A 110 9.10 -8.99 -13.12
CA THR A 110 9.93 -10.00 -12.47
C THR A 110 11.41 -9.71 -12.76
N GLY A 111 12.31 -10.34 -12.00
CA GLY A 111 13.75 -10.26 -12.25
C GLY A 111 14.53 -9.43 -11.21
N ALA A 112 15.68 -8.92 -11.62
CA ALA A 112 16.62 -8.25 -10.73
C ALA A 112 16.02 -7.01 -10.06
N GLY A 113 16.26 -6.86 -8.75
CA GLY A 113 15.74 -5.75 -7.95
C GLY A 113 14.29 -5.90 -7.49
N VAL A 114 13.56 -6.92 -7.95
CA VAL A 114 12.25 -7.29 -7.40
C VAL A 114 12.44 -8.18 -6.17
N VAL A 115 11.81 -7.80 -5.07
CA VAL A 115 11.68 -8.64 -3.87
C VAL A 115 10.40 -9.44 -4.00
N SER A 116 10.52 -10.76 -4.11
CA SER A 116 9.36 -11.63 -4.33
C SER A 116 8.34 -11.51 -3.20
N TYR A 117 7.06 -11.55 -3.54
CA TYR A 117 5.98 -11.57 -2.57
C TYR A 117 6.16 -12.71 -1.57
N ARG A 118 5.96 -12.42 -0.28
CA ARG A 118 5.83 -13.40 0.80
C ARG A 118 4.47 -13.22 1.44
N GLN A 119 3.74 -14.33 1.55
CA GLN A 119 2.46 -14.37 2.25
C GLN A 119 2.60 -13.79 3.66
N PRO A 120 1.65 -12.96 4.12
CA PRO A 120 1.43 -12.67 5.54
C PRO A 120 1.59 -13.90 6.43
N SER A 121 2.41 -13.78 7.47
CA SER A 121 2.67 -14.88 8.40
C SER A 121 2.92 -14.35 9.82
N PRO A 122 1.95 -13.67 10.43
CA PRO A 122 2.01 -13.35 11.85
C PRO A 122 2.33 -14.61 12.67
N PRO A 123 2.99 -14.50 13.83
CA PRO A 123 3.14 -15.64 14.73
C PRO A 123 1.78 -16.09 15.31
N PRO A 124 1.55 -17.41 15.50
CA PRO A 124 0.36 -17.90 16.19
C PRO A 124 0.23 -17.29 17.59
N GLY A 125 -0.97 -16.82 17.92
CA GLY A 125 -1.27 -16.19 19.22
C GLY A 125 -0.84 -14.73 19.35
N ASP A 126 -0.22 -14.14 18.33
CA ASP A 126 0.06 -12.70 18.31
C ASP A 126 -1.19 -11.88 17.91
N THR A 127 -1.16 -10.57 18.12
CA THR A 127 -2.18 -9.65 17.62
C THR A 127 -2.22 -9.64 16.09
N PRO A 128 -3.33 -9.21 15.44
CA PRO A 128 -3.33 -9.01 14.00
C PRO A 128 -2.24 -8.02 13.56
N HIS A 129 -1.44 -8.39 12.56
CA HIS A 129 -0.42 -7.52 11.97
C HIS A 129 -1.01 -6.64 10.87
N ARG A 130 -0.51 -5.41 10.76
CA ARG A 130 -0.79 -4.46 9.68
C ARG A 130 0.17 -4.69 8.53
N TYR A 131 -0.36 -5.03 7.37
CA TYR A 131 0.38 -5.10 6.12
C TYR A 131 -0.01 -3.94 5.22
N ILE A 132 0.88 -2.95 5.11
CA ILE A 132 0.63 -1.75 4.31
C ILE A 132 1.12 -1.93 2.88
N TYR A 133 0.31 -1.50 1.92
CA TYR A 133 0.64 -1.38 0.50
C TYR A 133 0.86 0.08 0.15
N LEU A 134 1.97 0.37 -0.51
CA LEU A 134 2.35 1.72 -0.92
C LEU A 134 2.67 1.72 -2.40
N MET A 135 2.10 2.70 -3.12
CA MET A 135 2.41 2.97 -4.52
C MET A 135 3.15 4.31 -4.62
N TYR A 136 4.36 4.30 -5.16
CA TYR A 136 5.16 5.51 -5.43
C TYR A 136 5.25 5.79 -6.92
N ALA A 137 5.31 7.08 -7.28
CA ALA A 137 5.68 7.47 -8.63
C ALA A 137 7.16 7.14 -8.84
N GLN A 138 7.49 6.65 -10.03
CA GLN A 138 8.88 6.49 -10.43
C GLN A 138 9.29 7.63 -11.37
N PRO A 139 10.39 8.35 -11.08
CA PRO A 139 10.95 9.31 -12.02
C PRO A 139 11.28 8.67 -13.37
N GLY A 140 11.05 9.38 -14.48
CA GLY A 140 11.24 8.83 -15.83
C GLY A 140 12.67 8.39 -16.16
N ASN A 141 13.66 8.96 -15.47
CA ASN A 141 15.08 8.61 -15.57
C ASN A 141 15.56 7.68 -14.45
N PHE A 142 14.65 7.09 -13.66
CA PHE A 142 15.01 6.21 -12.58
C PHE A 142 15.61 4.91 -13.11
N THR A 143 16.77 4.53 -12.55
CA THR A 143 17.38 3.22 -12.75
C THR A 143 17.42 2.52 -11.42
N ALA A 144 16.83 1.32 -11.34
CA ALA A 144 16.87 0.51 -10.12
C ALA A 144 18.33 0.22 -9.75
N PRO A 145 18.80 0.70 -8.59
CA PRO A 145 20.17 0.45 -8.17
C PRO A 145 20.42 -1.05 -7.93
N PRO A 146 21.62 -1.58 -8.23
CA PRO A 146 21.94 -3.00 -8.05
C PRO A 146 21.70 -3.50 -6.61
N GLN A 147 21.87 -2.63 -5.60
CA GLN A 147 21.64 -2.98 -4.20
C GLN A 147 20.19 -3.38 -3.89
N PHE A 148 19.21 -3.07 -4.75
CA PHE A 148 17.83 -3.53 -4.54
C PHE A 148 17.74 -5.06 -4.54
N ALA A 149 18.65 -5.76 -5.24
CA ALA A 149 18.73 -7.21 -5.20
C ALA A 149 19.01 -7.75 -3.78
N MET A 150 19.70 -6.98 -2.93
CA MET A 150 20.01 -7.36 -1.55
C MET A 150 18.78 -7.37 -0.64
N LEU A 151 17.73 -6.61 -0.98
CA LEU A 151 16.48 -6.55 -0.21
C LEU A 151 15.75 -7.89 -0.19
N GLN A 152 15.99 -8.76 -1.17
CA GLN A 152 15.41 -10.11 -1.20
C GLN A 152 15.81 -10.93 0.02
N GLN A 153 17.04 -10.73 0.50
CA GLN A 153 17.62 -11.43 1.65
C GLN A 153 17.48 -10.60 2.94
N ASN A 154 17.53 -9.27 2.85
CA ASN A 154 17.51 -8.35 3.99
C ASN A 154 16.18 -7.59 4.08
N ARG A 155 15.14 -8.29 4.55
CA ARG A 155 13.75 -7.76 4.61
C ARG A 155 13.37 -7.15 5.95
N LEU A 156 13.94 -7.66 7.04
CA LEU A 156 13.58 -7.27 8.39
C LEU A 156 14.19 -5.90 8.74
N GLY A 157 13.42 -5.05 9.39
CA GLY A 157 13.80 -3.68 9.71
C GLY A 157 13.80 -2.76 8.48
N PHE A 158 13.18 -3.18 7.37
CA PHE A 158 13.09 -2.35 6.18
C PHE A 158 12.34 -1.05 6.46
N ASP A 159 13.05 0.07 6.38
CA ASP A 159 12.49 1.41 6.51
C ASP A 159 12.11 1.94 5.12
N VAL A 160 10.82 1.87 4.80
CA VAL A 160 10.29 2.31 3.51
C VAL A 160 10.41 3.81 3.30
N ASN A 161 10.42 4.62 4.36
CA ASN A 161 10.53 6.06 4.27
C ASN A 161 11.97 6.50 4.02
N ALA A 162 12.92 5.90 4.73
CA ALA A 162 14.34 6.10 4.47
C ALA A 162 14.69 5.63 3.04
N PHE A 163 14.14 4.49 2.62
CA PHE A 163 14.28 3.99 1.26
C PHE A 163 13.75 4.98 0.21
N ALA A 164 12.53 5.48 0.39
CA ALA A 164 11.92 6.44 -0.54
C ALA A 164 12.74 7.75 -0.62
N THR A 165 13.23 8.23 0.53
CA THR A 165 14.07 9.44 0.62
C THR A 165 15.39 9.25 -0.12
N MET A 166 16.10 8.15 0.15
CA MET A 166 17.40 7.84 -0.46
C MET A 166 17.34 7.68 -1.98
N ASN A 167 16.20 7.22 -2.50
CA ASN A 167 15.99 6.98 -3.92
C ASN A 167 15.18 8.09 -4.62
N GLY A 168 14.90 9.20 -3.94
CA GLY A 168 14.21 10.36 -4.52
C GLY A 168 12.77 10.07 -4.96
N LEU A 169 12.08 9.14 -4.30
CA LEU A 169 10.71 8.73 -4.66
C LEU A 169 9.63 9.69 -4.15
N GLY A 170 9.98 10.54 -3.18
CA GLY A 170 9.01 11.39 -2.49
C GLY A 170 8.05 10.58 -1.62
N GLN A 171 6.81 11.07 -1.49
CA GLN A 171 5.76 10.40 -0.73
C GLN A 171 5.02 9.37 -1.60
N PRO A 172 4.42 8.32 -1.02
CA PRO A 172 3.51 7.44 -1.74
C PRO A 172 2.34 8.24 -2.31
N MET A 173 1.96 7.93 -3.54
CA MET A 173 0.82 8.55 -4.22
C MET A 173 -0.51 7.97 -3.75
N ALA A 174 -0.51 6.70 -3.36
CA ALA A 174 -1.68 5.98 -2.88
C ALA A 174 -1.26 4.87 -1.92
N ALA A 175 -2.15 4.52 -1.00
CA ALA A 175 -1.92 3.46 -0.03
C ALA A 175 -3.17 2.61 0.18
N ASN A 176 -2.99 1.44 0.78
CA ASN A 176 -4.03 0.65 1.42
C ASN A 176 -3.36 -0.22 2.48
N PHE A 177 -4.11 -0.88 3.35
CA PHE A 177 -3.55 -1.89 4.23
C PHE A 177 -4.57 -2.97 4.57
N ILE A 178 -4.07 -4.16 4.91
CA ILE A 178 -4.88 -5.25 5.47
C ILE A 178 -4.41 -5.57 6.88
N MET A 179 -5.30 -6.23 7.62
CA MET A 179 -4.96 -6.87 8.89
C MET A 179 -5.00 -8.39 8.69
N VAL A 180 -3.98 -9.10 9.17
CA VAL A 180 -3.96 -10.58 9.14
C VAL A 180 -3.52 -11.11 10.49
N GLN A 181 -4.12 -12.22 10.90
CA GLN A 181 -3.75 -13.02 12.07
C GLN A 181 -3.67 -14.50 11.65
N GLN A 182 -2.95 -15.33 12.40
CA GLN A 182 -2.99 -16.79 12.25
C GLN A 182 -4.24 -17.39 12.88
#